data_AF-A0A2D7BAW7-F1
#
_entry.id   AF-A0A2D7BAW7-F1
#
_cell.length_a   1.000
_cell.length_b   1.000
_cell.length_c   1.000
_cell.angle_alpha   90.00
_cell.angle_beta   90.00
_cell.angle_gamma   90.00
#
_symmetry.space_group_name_H-M   'P 1'
#
loop_
_entity.id
_entity.type
_entity.pdbx_description
1 polymer ?
#
loop_
_entity_poly.entity_id
_entity_poly.type
_entity_poly.pdbx_seq_one_letter_code
_entity_poly.pdbx_strand_id
1 'polypeptide(L)'
;MNYWQHIFVGLCGGMGLLALVGCGPSTSNEQTSGSTNASSGMMSFPVKTASGIEMIFLGGGTFTMGNDQESSDEGPAHKVTLSPFLIDQYEVTHEQFAKVQIPNPSHWQDDPRKPVEQLRWRDAKLYCNERSLLEGLTPCYDEAKEGWPCNYEANGYRLPSEAEWEFAARAGSKDGYPVGKRALNQSAWFGDNAGKQTHVVGTRRPNDWGIHDMYGNV
;
A
#
# COMPACT_ATOMS: atom_id res chain seq x y z
N MET A 1 -4.22 -41.37 -25.86
CA MET A 1 -3.21 -42.22 -25.20
C MET A 1 -3.19 -41.79 -23.74
N ASN A 2 -4.11 -42.23 -22.88
CA ASN A 2 -4.23 -43.58 -22.29
C ASN A 2 -2.88 -44.04 -21.71
N TYR A 3 -2.66 -44.46 -20.47
CA TYR A 3 -3.42 -44.86 -19.26
C TYR A 3 -2.34 -44.81 -18.12
N TRP A 4 -2.63 -44.67 -16.83
CA TRP A 4 -2.89 -45.81 -15.92
C TRP A 4 -3.32 -45.32 -14.51
N GLN A 5 -4.41 -45.93 -14.02
CA GLN A 5 -4.90 -46.00 -12.64
C GLN A 5 -4.03 -46.97 -11.81
N HIS A 6 -4.07 -47.08 -10.47
CA HIS A 6 -5.07 -47.78 -9.66
C HIS A 6 -4.72 -47.67 -8.15
N ILE A 7 -5.67 -47.30 -7.28
CA ILE A 7 -6.47 -48.14 -6.33
C ILE A 7 -5.73 -48.58 -5.04
N PHE A 8 -6.29 -48.24 -3.87
CA PHE A 8 -6.64 -49.22 -2.83
C PHE A 8 -7.89 -48.78 -2.04
N VAL A 9 -8.84 -49.70 -1.95
CA VAL A 9 -10.09 -49.70 -1.17
C VAL A 9 -9.85 -50.48 0.13
N GLY A 10 -10.49 -50.07 1.23
CA GLY A 10 -10.52 -50.86 2.47
C GLY A 10 -11.67 -50.45 3.39
N LEU A 11 -12.76 -51.22 3.35
CA LEU A 11 -13.97 -51.17 4.18
C LEU A 11 -13.88 -52.24 5.29
N CYS A 12 -14.31 -51.90 6.52
CA CYS A 12 -14.86 -52.79 7.57
C CYS A 12 -15.07 -51.87 8.81
N GLY A 13 -16.22 -51.71 9.48
CA GLY A 13 -17.34 -52.62 9.74
C GLY A 13 -17.36 -52.91 11.25
N GLY A 14 -18.43 -52.55 11.98
CA GLY A 14 -18.67 -53.07 13.33
C GLY A 14 -19.33 -52.13 14.35
N MET A 15 -20.64 -52.32 14.55
CA MET A 15 -21.50 -51.76 15.61
C MET A 15 -21.14 -52.24 17.03
N GLY A 16 -21.44 -51.42 18.04
CA GLY A 16 -21.56 -51.84 19.44
C GLY A 16 -22.17 -50.74 20.34
N LEU A 17 -23.48 -50.83 20.59
CA LEU A 17 -24.24 -50.01 21.54
C LEU A 17 -24.02 -50.49 22.98
N LEU A 18 -23.85 -49.58 23.95
CA LEU A 18 -24.39 -49.75 25.30
C LEU A 18 -24.51 -48.40 26.00
N ALA A 19 -25.75 -48.06 26.38
CA ALA A 19 -26.13 -46.86 27.10
C ALA A 19 -26.10 -47.11 28.62
N LEU A 20 -25.68 -46.11 29.41
CA LEU A 20 -26.17 -45.92 30.77
C LEU A 20 -26.28 -44.43 31.12
N VAL A 21 -27.36 -44.16 31.85
CA VAL A 21 -27.97 -42.87 32.20
C VAL A 21 -27.25 -42.23 33.40
N GLY A 22 -27.13 -40.90 33.40
CA GLY A 22 -26.73 -40.09 34.56
C GLY A 22 -27.27 -38.66 34.45
N CYS A 23 -27.97 -38.20 35.48
CA CYS A 23 -28.86 -37.03 35.49
C CYS A 23 -28.24 -35.81 36.21
N GLY A 24 -28.48 -34.61 35.67
CA GLY A 24 -28.52 -33.31 36.41
C GLY A 24 -27.39 -32.31 36.12
N PRO A 25 -27.56 -31.00 36.42
CA PRO A 25 -28.73 -30.14 36.27
C PRO A 25 -28.49 -28.97 35.28
N SER A 26 -29.59 -28.33 34.89
CA SER A 26 -29.70 -27.19 33.98
C SER A 26 -28.83 -26.00 34.39
N THR A 27 -27.99 -25.51 33.47
CA THR A 27 -27.54 -24.11 33.45
C THR A 27 -27.69 -23.55 32.05
N SER A 28 -28.19 -22.33 32.03
CA SER A 28 -28.67 -21.55 30.91
C SER A 28 -27.61 -21.25 29.85
N ASN A 29 -28.08 -21.24 28.60
CA ASN A 29 -27.60 -20.46 27.46
C ASN A 29 -26.44 -19.50 27.73
N GLU A 30 -25.31 -19.78 27.08
CA GLU A 30 -24.52 -18.75 26.42
C GLU A 30 -24.06 -19.34 25.08
N GLN A 31 -24.97 -19.33 24.10
CA GLN A 31 -24.55 -19.19 22.71
C GLN A 31 -23.89 -17.82 22.63
N THR A 32 -22.59 -17.74 22.90
CA THR A 32 -21.76 -16.67 22.36
C THR A 32 -21.74 -16.87 20.85
N SER A 33 -22.78 -16.32 20.22
CA SER A 33 -22.73 -15.81 18.87
C SER A 33 -21.55 -14.84 18.83
N GLY A 34 -20.38 -15.39 18.52
CA GLY A 34 -19.27 -14.62 17.98
C GLY A 34 -19.77 -14.03 16.68
N SER A 35 -20.44 -12.89 16.79
CA SER A 35 -20.63 -11.96 15.69
C SER A 35 -19.24 -11.58 15.25
N THR A 36 -18.70 -12.32 14.28
CA THR A 36 -17.66 -11.80 13.40
C THR A 36 -18.32 -10.70 12.60
N ASN A 37 -18.48 -9.53 13.23
CA ASN A 37 -18.48 -8.28 12.52
C ASN A 37 -17.09 -8.20 11.87
N ALA A 38 -16.95 -8.84 10.71
CA ALA A 38 -15.96 -8.46 9.74
C ALA A 38 -16.34 -7.03 9.36
N SER A 39 -15.80 -6.06 10.09
CA SER A 39 -15.70 -4.73 9.55
C SER A 39 -14.94 -4.89 8.25
N SER A 40 -15.59 -4.55 7.14
CA SER A 40 -14.97 -4.40 5.83
C SER A 40 -14.01 -3.21 5.86
N GLY A 41 -13.07 -3.22 6.81
CA GLY A 41 -11.98 -2.27 6.90
C GLY A 41 -11.04 -2.55 5.75
N MET A 42 -10.70 -1.50 5.01
CA MET A 42 -9.67 -1.55 3.97
C MET A 42 -8.41 -2.22 4.55
N MET A 43 -8.02 -3.35 3.98
CA MET A 43 -6.85 -4.12 4.42
C MET A 43 -5.57 -3.37 4.05
N SER A 44 -4.65 -3.21 5.01
CA SER A 44 -3.28 -2.75 4.76
C SER A 44 -2.26 -3.58 5.53
N PHE A 45 -1.13 -3.89 4.90
CA PHE A 45 0.00 -4.59 5.53
C PHE A 45 1.30 -4.39 4.75
N PRO A 46 2.47 -4.43 5.41
CA PRO A 46 3.76 -4.29 4.74
C PRO A 46 4.10 -5.53 3.90
N VAL A 47 4.76 -5.30 2.77
CA VAL A 47 5.31 -6.31 1.84
C VAL A 47 6.74 -5.92 1.54
N LYS A 48 7.66 -6.88 1.69
CA LYS A 48 9.07 -6.69 1.34
C LYS A 48 9.31 -7.18 -0.09
N THR A 49 9.84 -6.30 -0.92
CA THR A 49 10.19 -6.55 -2.32
C THR A 49 11.45 -7.43 -2.46
N ALA A 50 11.74 -7.89 -3.68
CA ALA A 50 12.93 -8.71 -3.94
C ALA A 50 14.24 -7.97 -3.60
N SER A 51 14.26 -6.65 -3.74
CA SER A 51 15.40 -5.79 -3.37
C SER A 51 15.39 -5.34 -1.90
N GLY A 52 14.48 -5.86 -1.07
CA GLY A 52 14.39 -5.57 0.36
C GLY A 52 13.69 -4.25 0.74
N ILE A 53 13.09 -3.53 -0.23
CA ILE A 53 12.33 -2.30 -0.01
C ILE A 53 10.95 -2.66 0.55
N GLU A 54 10.47 -1.91 1.54
CA GLU A 54 9.15 -2.08 2.12
C GLU A 54 8.10 -1.26 1.36
N MET A 55 7.04 -1.95 0.95
CA MET A 55 5.83 -1.38 0.36
C MET A 55 4.64 -1.70 1.24
N ILE A 56 3.57 -0.93 1.15
CA ILE A 56 2.31 -1.19 1.82
C ILE A 56 1.31 -1.71 0.79
N PHE A 57 0.80 -2.92 1.00
CA PHE A 57 -0.35 -3.43 0.27
C PHE A 57 -1.59 -2.66 0.72
N LEU A 58 -2.38 -2.17 -0.22
CA LEU A 58 -3.65 -1.52 0.01
C LEU A 58 -4.73 -2.30 -0.73
N GLY A 59 -5.75 -2.77 0.00
CA GLY A 59 -6.82 -3.62 -0.54
C GLY A 59 -7.76 -2.96 -1.55
N GLY A 60 -7.53 -1.70 -1.92
CA GLY A 60 -8.44 -0.93 -2.77
C GLY A 60 -9.80 -0.69 -2.11
N GLY A 61 -10.75 -0.18 -2.87
CA GLY A 61 -12.09 0.16 -2.40
C GLY A 61 -12.59 1.48 -2.97
N THR A 62 -13.79 1.88 -2.54
CA THR A 62 -14.40 3.15 -2.97
C THR A 62 -14.20 4.23 -1.91
N PHE A 63 -13.64 5.37 -2.31
CA PHE A 63 -13.50 6.55 -1.44
C PHE A 63 -14.04 7.80 -2.11
N THR A 64 -14.16 8.89 -1.34
CA THR A 64 -14.44 10.22 -1.90
C THR A 64 -13.11 10.92 -2.15
N MET A 65 -12.80 11.18 -3.41
CA MET A 65 -11.64 11.97 -3.84
C MET A 65 -12.05 13.45 -3.94
N GLY A 66 -11.12 14.34 -3.63
CA GLY A 66 -11.33 15.79 -3.66
C GLY A 66 -12.05 16.36 -2.45
N ASN A 67 -12.33 17.66 -2.50
CA ASN A 67 -13.00 18.44 -1.47
C ASN A 67 -13.78 19.61 -2.10
N ASP A 68 -15.03 19.83 -1.68
CA ASP A 68 -15.88 20.91 -2.17
C ASP A 68 -15.65 22.26 -1.44
N GLN A 69 -14.87 22.27 -0.36
CA GLN A 69 -14.82 23.39 0.60
C GLN A 69 -13.51 24.20 0.59
N GLU A 70 -12.42 23.68 0.04
CA GLU A 70 -11.08 24.28 0.22
C GLU A 70 -10.58 25.04 -1.02
N SER A 71 -10.55 24.40 -2.19
CA SER A 71 -10.11 25.03 -3.44
C SER A 71 -10.95 24.59 -4.64
N SER A 72 -11.04 25.44 -5.67
CA SER A 72 -11.86 25.16 -6.86
C SER A 72 -11.32 24.04 -7.74
N ASP A 73 -10.02 23.74 -7.66
CA ASP A 73 -9.34 22.65 -8.35
C ASP A 73 -9.39 21.31 -7.60
N GLU A 74 -9.83 21.32 -6.33
CA GLU A 74 -10.05 20.11 -5.53
C GLU A 74 -11.47 19.56 -5.65
N GLY A 75 -12.38 20.32 -6.27
CA GLY A 75 -13.79 19.98 -6.44
C GLY A 75 -14.16 19.55 -7.88
N PRO A 76 -15.33 18.91 -8.06
CA PRO A 76 -16.21 18.44 -7.01
C PRO A 76 -15.72 17.14 -6.37
N ALA A 77 -16.02 16.96 -5.09
CA ALA A 77 -15.81 15.71 -4.39
C ALA A 77 -16.61 14.58 -5.08
N HIS A 78 -15.93 13.51 -5.47
CA HIS A 78 -16.55 12.45 -6.27
C HIS A 78 -16.07 11.06 -5.84
N LYS A 79 -16.85 10.02 -6.18
CA LYS A 79 -16.52 8.64 -5.81
C LYS A 79 -15.53 8.04 -6.80
N VAL A 80 -14.44 7.51 -6.28
CA VAL A 80 -13.44 6.75 -7.05
C VAL A 80 -13.31 5.36 -6.44
N THR A 81 -13.28 4.34 -7.30
CA THR A 81 -13.06 2.93 -6.91
C THR A 81 -11.71 2.49 -7.42
N LEU A 82 -10.87 2.01 -6.51
CA LEU A 82 -9.54 1.50 -6.82
C LEU A 82 -9.50 -0.02 -6.61
N SER A 83 -8.82 -0.72 -7.52
CA SER A 83 -8.37 -2.09 -7.31
C SER A 83 -7.27 -2.14 -6.24
N PRO A 84 -6.97 -3.30 -5.64
CA PRO A 84 -5.82 -3.43 -4.75
C PRO A 84 -4.51 -3.06 -5.44
N PHE A 85 -3.60 -2.43 -4.71
CA PHE A 85 -2.28 -2.04 -5.21
C PHE A 85 -1.25 -1.99 -4.08
N LEU A 86 0.03 -1.84 -4.45
CA LEU A 86 1.15 -1.61 -3.54
C LEU A 86 1.67 -0.19 -3.74
N ILE A 87 2.04 0.48 -2.66
CA ILE A 87 2.74 1.77 -2.68
C ILE A 87 3.97 1.69 -1.79
N ASP A 88 5.09 2.34 -2.17
CA ASP A 88 6.27 2.38 -1.30
C ASP A 88 5.89 2.99 0.06
N GLN A 89 6.45 2.45 1.14
CA GLN A 89 6.17 2.95 2.49
C GLN A 89 6.73 4.36 2.72
N TYR A 90 7.80 4.68 1.99
CA TYR A 90 8.57 5.91 2.07
C TYR A 90 8.78 6.48 0.66
N GLU A 91 9.12 7.75 0.58
CA GLU A 91 9.68 8.35 -0.64
C GLU A 91 10.95 7.60 -1.06
N VAL A 92 11.23 7.60 -2.38
CA VAL A 92 12.44 6.96 -2.92
C VAL A 92 13.69 7.68 -2.41
N THR A 93 14.56 6.95 -1.73
CA THR A 93 15.78 7.51 -1.13
C THR A 93 16.97 7.54 -2.09
N HIS A 94 17.99 8.34 -1.78
CA HIS A 94 19.23 8.38 -2.56
C HIS A 94 19.90 7.01 -2.69
N GLU A 95 19.95 6.21 -1.62
CA GLU A 95 20.52 4.85 -1.68
C GLU A 95 19.71 3.86 -2.52
N GLN A 96 18.39 4.05 -2.63
CA GLN A 96 17.55 3.24 -3.51
C GLN A 96 17.76 3.68 -4.96
N PHE A 97 17.75 4.99 -5.20
CA PHE A 97 17.94 5.58 -6.52
C PHE A 97 19.33 5.29 -7.10
N ALA A 98 20.37 5.28 -6.27
CA ALA A 98 21.74 4.95 -6.70
C ALA A 98 21.89 3.51 -7.23
N LYS A 99 20.91 2.62 -6.98
CA LYS A 99 20.91 1.25 -7.54
C LYS A 99 20.56 1.25 -9.02
N VAL A 100 19.87 2.27 -9.50
CA VAL A 100 19.57 2.44 -10.92
C VAL A 100 20.57 3.44 -11.51
N GLN A 101 21.00 3.24 -12.76
CA GLN A 101 22.07 4.05 -13.35
C GLN A 101 21.54 5.38 -13.92
N ILE A 102 20.74 6.11 -13.13
CA ILE A 102 20.14 7.40 -13.48
C ILE A 102 20.87 8.49 -12.68
N PRO A 103 21.27 9.63 -13.30
CA PRO A 103 21.87 10.74 -12.56
C PRO A 103 20.93 11.25 -11.47
N ASN A 104 21.43 11.39 -10.25
CA ASN A 104 20.69 11.95 -9.12
C ASN A 104 20.74 13.50 -9.18
N PRO A 105 19.62 14.19 -9.44
CA PRO A 105 19.61 15.64 -9.60
C PRO A 105 19.41 16.41 -8.27
N SER A 106 19.30 15.72 -7.14
CA SER A 106 18.93 16.33 -5.87
C SER A 106 19.90 17.41 -5.42
N HIS A 107 19.37 18.46 -4.82
CA HIS A 107 20.10 19.46 -4.08
C HIS A 107 20.58 18.95 -2.70
N TRP A 108 19.77 18.19 -1.97
CA TRP A 108 20.08 17.74 -0.61
C TRP A 108 20.54 16.27 -0.56
N GLN A 109 21.85 16.05 -0.69
CA GLN A 109 22.46 14.70 -0.78
C GLN A 109 23.34 14.32 0.44
N ASP A 110 23.17 14.98 1.57
CA ASP A 110 24.02 14.82 2.77
C ASP A 110 23.75 13.54 3.59
N ASP A 111 22.67 12.80 3.33
CA ASP A 111 22.39 11.49 3.93
C ASP A 111 21.73 10.56 2.89
N PRO A 112 22.23 9.32 2.68
CA PRO A 112 21.68 8.39 1.69
C PRO A 112 20.20 8.02 1.88
N ARG A 113 19.65 8.24 3.08
CA ARG A 113 18.26 7.93 3.43
C ARG A 113 17.31 9.13 3.25
N LYS A 114 17.81 10.28 2.80
CA LYS A 114 16.95 11.38 2.36
C LYS A 114 16.29 11.05 1.02
N PRO A 115 15.11 11.61 0.73
CA PRO A 115 14.43 11.41 -0.53
C PRO A 115 15.19 12.06 -1.68
N VAL A 116 15.07 11.46 -2.87
CA VAL A 116 15.47 12.10 -4.12
C VAL A 116 14.45 13.17 -4.50
N GLU A 117 14.92 14.38 -4.73
CA GLU A 117 14.15 15.50 -5.27
C GLU A 117 14.80 16.10 -6.55
N GLN A 118 14.12 17.07 -7.16
CA GLN A 118 14.49 17.70 -8.44
C GLN A 118 14.47 16.76 -9.66
N LEU A 119 13.69 15.69 -9.59
CA LEU A 119 13.43 14.81 -10.72
C LEU A 119 12.44 15.44 -11.70
N ARG A 120 12.70 15.27 -12.99
CA ARG A 120 11.67 15.47 -14.01
C ARG A 120 10.75 14.25 -13.98
N TRP A 121 9.48 14.45 -14.34
CA TRP A 121 8.51 13.36 -14.41
C TRP A 121 8.98 12.16 -15.24
N ARG A 122 9.69 12.42 -16.35
CA ARG A 122 10.27 11.37 -17.19
C ARG A 122 11.35 10.54 -16.47
N ASP A 123 12.20 11.17 -15.65
CA ASP A 123 13.26 10.47 -14.92
C ASP A 123 12.65 9.61 -13.79
N ALA A 124 11.56 10.06 -13.17
CA ALA A 124 10.80 9.26 -12.21
C ALA A 124 10.14 8.03 -12.87
N LYS A 125 9.59 8.17 -14.09
CA LYS A 125 9.12 7.03 -14.88
C LYS A 125 10.25 6.06 -15.24
N LEU A 126 11.41 6.58 -15.61
CA LEU A 126 12.58 5.76 -15.92
C LEU A 126 13.02 4.97 -14.68
N TYR A 127 13.05 5.59 -13.50
CA TYR A 127 13.34 4.90 -12.24
C TYR A 127 12.37 3.72 -12.01
N CYS A 128 11.07 3.90 -12.26
CA CYS A 128 10.10 2.81 -12.15
C CYS A 128 10.42 1.64 -13.10
N ASN A 129 10.76 1.93 -14.35
CA ASN A 129 11.15 0.90 -15.32
C ASN A 129 12.43 0.17 -14.89
N GLU A 130 13.48 0.91 -14.53
CA GLU A 130 14.76 0.34 -14.10
C GLU A 130 14.63 -0.52 -12.83
N ARG A 131 13.87 -0.05 -11.83
CA ARG A 131 13.56 -0.85 -10.64
C ARG A 131 12.79 -2.12 -11.00
N SER A 132 11.87 -2.04 -11.95
CA SER A 132 11.12 -3.21 -12.44
C SER A 132 12.08 -4.25 -13.02
N LEU A 133 13.00 -3.83 -13.88
CA LEU A 133 13.98 -4.70 -14.50
C LEU A 133 14.93 -5.34 -13.46
N LEU A 134 15.40 -4.56 -12.48
CA LEU A 134 16.25 -5.05 -11.39
C LEU A 134 15.59 -6.16 -10.57
N GLU A 135 14.26 -6.14 -10.47
CA GLU A 135 13.47 -7.14 -9.75
C GLU A 135 12.85 -8.20 -10.66
N GLY A 136 13.19 -8.23 -11.96
CA GLY A 136 12.69 -9.22 -12.92
C GLY A 136 11.21 -9.04 -13.29
N LEU A 137 10.67 -7.85 -13.10
CA LEU A 137 9.28 -7.48 -13.42
C LEU A 137 9.18 -6.87 -14.83
N THR A 138 7.96 -6.86 -15.38
CA THR A 138 7.68 -6.22 -16.67
C THR A 138 7.51 -4.71 -16.47
N PRO A 139 8.29 -3.84 -17.13
CA PRO A 139 8.15 -2.39 -17.00
C PRO A 139 6.76 -1.89 -17.42
N CYS A 140 6.24 -0.87 -16.72
CA CYS A 140 4.95 -0.28 -17.08
C CYS A 140 5.07 0.68 -18.25
N TYR A 141 6.09 1.54 -18.28
CA TYR A 141 6.16 2.64 -19.23
C TYR A 141 6.83 2.24 -20.55
N ASP A 142 6.18 2.54 -21.67
CA ASP A 142 6.75 2.36 -23.01
C ASP A 142 7.58 3.59 -23.42
N GLU A 143 8.90 3.47 -23.29
CA GLU A 143 9.83 4.58 -23.54
C GLU A 143 9.92 5.02 -25.01
N ALA A 144 9.49 4.15 -25.94
CA ALA A 144 9.53 4.41 -27.37
C ALA A 144 8.37 5.29 -27.85
N LYS A 145 7.33 5.47 -27.03
CA LYS A 145 6.14 6.26 -27.37
C LYS A 145 6.16 7.62 -26.72
N GLU A 146 5.62 8.63 -27.39
CA GLU A 146 5.47 9.96 -26.80
C GLU A 146 4.66 9.89 -25.49
N GLY A 147 5.09 10.66 -24.49
CA GLY A 147 4.44 10.69 -23.17
C GLY A 147 4.71 9.48 -22.27
N TRP A 148 5.34 8.41 -22.77
CA TRP A 148 5.66 7.19 -22.02
C TRP A 148 4.40 6.61 -21.35
N PRO A 149 3.46 6.05 -22.14
CA PRO A 149 2.22 5.50 -21.60
C PRO A 149 2.51 4.26 -20.75
N CYS A 150 1.74 4.09 -19.67
CA CYS A 150 1.85 2.95 -18.76
C CYS A 150 0.94 1.80 -19.25
N ASN A 151 1.47 0.58 -19.33
CA ASN A 151 0.70 -0.65 -19.45
C ASN A 151 0.26 -1.12 -18.05
N TYR A 152 -0.97 -0.85 -17.66
CA TYR A 152 -1.49 -1.22 -16.33
C TYR A 152 -1.66 -2.73 -16.10
N GLU A 153 -1.52 -3.56 -17.14
CA GLU A 153 -1.46 -5.02 -17.01
C GLU A 153 -0.05 -5.53 -16.67
N ALA A 154 0.97 -4.66 -16.74
CA ALA A 154 2.32 -4.99 -16.33
C ALA A 154 2.39 -5.13 -14.80
N ASN A 155 3.25 -6.02 -14.32
CA ASN A 155 3.46 -6.26 -12.90
C ASN A 155 4.63 -5.46 -12.30
N GLY A 156 5.22 -4.55 -13.07
CA GLY A 156 6.30 -3.67 -12.63
C GLY A 156 5.82 -2.41 -11.91
N TYR A 157 6.78 -1.60 -11.50
CA TYR A 157 6.58 -0.35 -10.80
C TYR A 157 6.08 0.75 -11.73
N ARG A 158 5.35 1.70 -11.15
CA ARG A 158 4.89 2.93 -11.78
C ARG A 158 4.65 4.00 -10.71
N LEU A 159 4.50 5.24 -11.17
CA LEU A 159 3.98 6.31 -10.32
C LEU A 159 2.52 6.01 -9.96
N PRO A 160 2.08 6.33 -8.73
CA PRO A 160 0.67 6.27 -8.38
C PRO A 160 -0.11 7.26 -9.25
N SER A 161 -1.34 6.91 -9.59
CA SER A 161 -2.31 7.91 -10.04
C SER A 161 -2.64 8.86 -8.89
N GLU A 162 -3.16 10.04 -9.20
CA GLU A 162 -3.60 11.01 -8.19
C GLU A 162 -4.60 10.40 -7.21
N ALA A 163 -5.56 9.61 -7.72
CA ALA A 163 -6.54 8.90 -6.91
C ALA A 163 -5.88 7.86 -5.97
N GLU A 164 -4.90 7.10 -6.43
CA GLU A 164 -4.16 6.15 -5.58
C GLU A 164 -3.36 6.85 -4.51
N TRP A 165 -2.71 7.97 -4.86
CA TRP A 165 -1.95 8.78 -3.91
C TRP A 165 -2.86 9.39 -2.84
N GLU A 166 -3.99 9.98 -3.23
CA GLU A 166 -4.93 10.57 -2.27
C GLU A 166 -5.60 9.50 -1.38
N PHE A 167 -5.93 8.34 -1.96
CA PHE A 167 -6.43 7.20 -1.20
C PHE A 167 -5.44 6.73 -0.14
N ALA A 168 -4.18 6.54 -0.55
CA ALA A 168 -3.08 6.16 0.33
C ALA A 168 -2.83 7.22 1.41
N ALA A 169 -2.86 8.50 1.06
CA ALA A 169 -2.72 9.60 2.00
C ALA A 169 -3.83 9.54 3.04
N ARG A 170 -5.10 9.60 2.61
CA ARG A 170 -6.28 9.66 3.49
C ARG A 170 -6.35 8.50 4.48
N ALA A 171 -5.84 7.32 4.13
CA ALA A 171 -5.83 6.15 5.00
C ALA A 171 -7.19 5.84 5.66
N GLY A 172 -8.27 6.00 4.90
CA GLY A 172 -9.65 5.80 5.36
C GLY A 172 -10.31 7.01 6.03
N SER A 173 -9.61 8.14 6.21
CA SER A 173 -10.19 9.39 6.69
C SER A 173 -11.22 9.96 5.71
N LYS A 174 -12.36 10.41 6.26
CA LYS A 174 -13.42 11.11 5.53
C LYS A 174 -13.32 12.63 5.64
N ASP A 175 -12.58 13.12 6.63
CA ASP A 175 -12.53 14.54 7.03
C ASP A 175 -11.36 15.29 6.34
N GLY A 176 -10.95 14.86 5.14
CA GLY A 176 -9.73 15.36 4.51
C GLY A 176 -8.48 14.70 5.10
N TYR A 177 -7.46 15.50 5.39
CA TYR A 177 -6.22 15.07 6.03
C TYR A 177 -6.53 14.21 7.29
N PRO A 178 -6.10 12.94 7.40
CA PRO A 178 -6.21 12.10 8.60
C PRO A 178 -5.44 12.70 9.79
N VAL A 179 -4.49 13.59 9.51
CA VAL A 179 -3.87 14.46 10.51
C VAL A 179 -4.84 15.52 11.07
N GLY A 180 -6.08 15.61 10.59
CA GLY A 180 -7.16 16.49 11.05
C GLY A 180 -7.52 16.38 12.54
N LYS A 181 -6.87 15.49 13.31
CA LYS A 181 -6.88 15.45 14.79
C LYS A 181 -5.51 15.29 15.45
N ARG A 182 -4.43 15.08 14.69
CA ARG A 182 -3.04 14.96 15.20
C ARG A 182 -2.27 16.22 14.81
N ALA A 183 -1.36 16.70 15.66
CA ALA A 183 -0.54 17.85 15.28
C ALA A 183 0.29 17.52 14.03
N LEU A 184 0.07 18.21 12.91
CA LEU A 184 0.86 18.10 11.65
C LEU A 184 2.37 18.03 11.91
N ASN A 185 2.85 18.79 12.90
CA ASN A 185 4.23 18.76 13.40
C ASN A 185 4.78 17.39 13.82
N GLN A 186 3.92 16.42 14.12
CA GLN A 186 4.33 15.05 14.47
C GLN A 186 4.37 14.11 13.26
N SER A 187 3.71 14.48 12.17
CA SER A 187 3.46 13.62 11.01
C SER A 187 4.10 14.14 9.72
N ALA A 188 4.61 15.38 9.69
CA ALA A 188 5.16 15.98 8.49
C ALA A 188 6.35 16.91 8.76
N TRP A 189 7.25 16.97 7.78
CA TRP A 189 8.22 18.05 7.61
C TRP A 189 7.66 19.06 6.61
N PHE A 190 7.41 20.29 7.05
CA PHE A 190 6.84 21.35 6.21
C PHE A 190 7.52 22.68 6.50
N GLY A 191 7.15 23.75 5.78
CA GLY A 191 7.85 25.03 5.78
C GLY A 191 8.31 25.55 7.15
N ASP A 192 7.45 25.44 8.18
CA ASP A 192 7.74 25.98 9.51
C ASP A 192 8.72 25.14 10.34
N ASN A 193 8.80 23.82 10.09
CA ASN A 193 9.57 22.90 10.93
C ASN A 193 10.72 22.17 10.19
N ALA A 194 10.76 22.24 8.86
CA ALA A 194 11.73 21.52 8.04
C ALA A 194 13.11 22.20 7.99
N GLY A 195 13.23 23.46 8.40
CA GLY A 195 14.50 24.19 8.31
C GLY A 195 14.99 24.37 6.87
N LYS A 196 14.06 24.44 5.90
CA LYS A 196 14.32 24.62 4.45
C LYS A 196 15.16 23.52 3.81
N GLN A 197 14.99 22.27 4.26
CA GLN A 197 15.64 21.11 3.67
C GLN A 197 14.75 19.86 3.75
N THR A 198 15.08 18.86 2.96
CA THR A 198 14.54 17.51 3.13
C THR A 198 15.19 16.82 4.34
N HIS A 199 14.47 15.85 4.89
CA HIS A 199 14.85 15.05 6.04
C HIS A 199 14.88 13.57 5.68
N VAL A 200 15.56 12.78 6.50
CA VAL A 200 15.55 11.32 6.38
C VAL A 200 14.10 10.84 6.43
N VAL A 201 13.73 9.98 5.48
CA VAL A 201 12.38 9.44 5.37
C VAL A 201 11.97 8.70 6.64
N GLY A 202 10.67 8.69 6.95
CA GLY A 202 10.13 7.92 8.06
C GLY A 202 10.45 8.46 9.46
N THR A 203 11.01 9.67 9.56
CA THR A 203 11.33 10.30 10.85
C THR A 203 10.12 10.95 11.53
N ARG A 204 9.01 11.09 10.79
CA ARG A 204 7.70 11.52 11.31
C ARG A 204 6.74 10.34 11.40
N ARG A 205 5.68 10.50 12.20
CA ARG A 205 4.66 9.46 12.41
C ARG A 205 3.95 9.14 11.08
N PRO A 206 3.74 7.85 10.75
CA PRO A 206 2.98 7.46 9.58
C PRO A 206 1.49 7.78 9.74
N ASN A 207 0.75 7.68 8.64
CA ASN A 207 -0.71 7.61 8.68
C ASN A 207 -1.19 6.26 9.23
N ASP A 208 -2.51 6.07 9.31
CA ASP A 208 -3.11 4.87 9.91
C ASP A 208 -2.90 3.58 9.08
N TRP A 209 -2.30 3.68 7.89
CA TRP A 209 -1.88 2.54 7.06
C TRP A 209 -0.36 2.32 7.05
N GLY A 210 0.39 3.06 7.87
CA GLY A 210 1.84 2.85 8.01
C GLY A 210 2.69 3.53 6.93
N ILE A 211 2.10 4.39 6.11
CA ILE A 211 2.79 5.16 5.06
C ILE A 211 3.27 6.48 5.66
N HIS A 212 4.53 6.83 5.42
CA HIS A 212 5.16 8.02 5.96
C HIS A 212 5.19 9.16 4.94
N ASP A 213 5.42 10.38 5.44
CA ASP A 213 5.78 11.56 4.64
C ASP A 213 4.74 11.98 3.56
N MET A 214 3.51 11.45 3.59
CA MET A 214 2.43 11.82 2.65
C MET A 214 2.00 13.30 2.70
N TYR A 215 2.51 14.09 3.64
CA TYR A 215 2.08 15.48 3.91
C TYR A 215 3.24 16.48 3.96
N GLY A 216 4.43 16.10 3.49
CA GLY A 216 5.60 16.97 3.45
C GLY A 216 6.88 16.18 3.21
N ASN A 217 8.03 16.81 3.48
CA ASN A 217 9.36 16.38 3.06
C ASN A 217 9.73 16.85 1.63
N VAL A 218 9.14 16.27 0.58
CA VAL A 218 9.33 16.73 -0.83
C VAL A 218 8.07 17.27 -1.50
#